data_AF-A0A955JRJ6-F1
#
_entry.id   AF-A0A955JRJ6-F1
#
_cell.length_a   1.000
_cell.length_b   1.000
_cell.length_c   1.000
_cell.angle_alpha   90.00
_cell.angle_beta   90.00
_cell.angle_gamma   90.00
#
_symmetry.space_group_name_H-M   'P 1'
#
loop_
_entity.id
_entity.type
_entity.pdbx_description
1 polymer ?
#
loop_
_entity_poly.entity_id
_entity_poly.type
_entity_poly.pdbx_seq_one_letter_code
_entity_poly.pdbx_strand_id
1 'polypeptide(L)'
;EAPERKDDKSDKKLEAKKGGIKSILMRYNIYLLMFIFILVVAGGILAVAYFQSKKATTATTLKTQDLTQAALEQIAGSDATIGNSQQVLTVQSSAVFAGKVLIKGGLEVAGNLQIGGTIALNDITVSGTSQFGQVQISKNLAVTGDTGIQGALTLAKSLQVNGGATFGGPISAPQITTSNLQLNSDLVLTKHIVSGGPTPSRSPGPALGGGGSASVSGSDTAGTVSINTGGGGNTGCFVTISFRSRYNSTPRVLLTPVGSAGGSIAYYTNRSSSSFSICTASPDPGGASFSFDYFVIN
;
A
#
# COMPACT_ATOMS: atom_id res chain seq x y z
N GLU A 1 76.93 15.05 14.59
CA GLU A 1 76.69 15.95 15.75
C GLU A 1 76.39 17.36 15.25
N ALA A 2 75.41 18.00 15.87
CA ALA A 2 74.87 19.30 15.49
C ALA A 2 75.92 20.42 15.49
N PRO A 3 75.56 21.59 14.96
CA PRO A 3 75.73 22.75 15.83
C PRO A 3 74.49 23.64 15.89
N GLU A 4 74.12 23.93 17.13
CA GLU A 4 73.20 24.97 17.56
C GLU A 4 74.01 26.14 18.13
N ARG A 5 73.41 27.33 18.08
CA ARG A 5 73.67 28.54 18.89
C ARG A 5 74.95 29.36 18.67
N LYS A 6 74.71 30.64 18.37
CA LYS A 6 75.50 31.76 18.90
C LYS A 6 74.56 32.91 19.32
N ASP A 7 74.49 33.15 20.62
CA ASP A 7 74.30 34.48 21.21
C ASP A 7 75.72 34.98 21.56
N ASP A 8 76.08 36.23 21.23
CA ASP A 8 76.60 37.19 22.23
C ASP A 8 76.79 38.59 21.60
N LYS A 9 76.47 39.60 22.40
CA LYS A 9 76.70 41.02 22.20
C LYS A 9 78.15 41.37 22.56
N SER A 10 78.62 42.50 22.03
CA SER A 10 79.04 43.68 22.82
C SER A 10 80.30 44.41 22.31
N ASP A 11 80.16 45.74 22.35
CA ASP A 11 81.14 46.73 22.79
C ASP A 11 82.07 47.51 21.83
N LYS A 12 82.17 48.80 22.23
CA LYS A 12 83.14 49.89 21.92
C LYS A 12 82.72 50.82 20.76
N LYS A 13 82.28 52.08 20.96
CA LYS A 13 82.76 53.25 21.75
C LYS A 13 84.05 53.87 21.17
N LEU A 14 84.11 55.23 21.19
CA LEU A 14 85.26 56.14 20.94
C LEU A 14 85.49 56.51 19.45
N GLU A 15 85.75 57.75 19.00
CA GLU A 15 86.19 59.01 19.62
C GLU A 15 85.74 60.27 18.86
N ALA A 16 85.76 61.38 19.60
CA ALA A 16 85.67 62.75 19.14
C ALA A 16 86.98 63.28 18.54
N LYS A 17 86.89 64.24 17.61
CA LYS A 17 87.97 65.18 17.30
C LYS A 17 87.44 66.62 17.34
N LYS A 18 87.95 67.38 18.30
CA LYS A 18 87.84 68.86 18.41
C LYS A 18 89.05 69.49 17.69
N GLY A 19 88.85 70.68 17.10
CA GLY A 19 89.92 71.69 17.01
C GLY A 19 89.90 72.62 15.79
N GLY A 20 89.80 73.94 16.05
CA GLY A 20 90.10 75.05 15.12
C GLY A 20 88.89 75.97 14.85
N ILE A 21 88.42 76.87 15.72
CA ILE A 21 88.99 78.06 16.38
C ILE A 21 89.29 79.24 15.42
N LYS A 22 88.51 80.31 15.66
CA LYS A 22 88.79 81.75 15.45
C LYS A 22 88.93 82.19 13.99
N SER A 23 88.07 83.07 13.50
CA SER A 23 87.89 84.42 14.04
C SER A 23 86.51 84.96 13.64
N ILE A 24 86.14 86.14 14.17
CA ILE A 24 84.86 86.85 13.96
C ILE A 24 83.79 86.49 14.99
N LEU A 25 84.05 86.77 16.27
CA LEU A 25 82.97 86.93 17.25
C LEU A 25 83.43 87.80 18.43
N MET A 26 83.61 89.09 18.18
CA MET A 26 83.58 90.11 19.24
C MET A 26 82.53 91.14 18.84
N ARG A 27 81.53 91.31 19.73
CA ARG A 27 80.63 92.49 19.93
C ARG A 27 79.11 92.23 19.97
N TYR A 28 78.60 91.00 19.99
CA TYR A 28 77.15 90.78 20.09
C TYR A 28 76.70 90.07 21.38
N ASN A 29 75.67 90.66 21.99
CA ASN A 29 75.06 90.26 23.25
C ASN A 29 74.59 88.79 23.18
N ILE A 30 75.04 87.96 24.12
CA ILE A 30 74.87 86.49 24.05
C ILE A 30 73.40 86.07 24.07
N TYR A 31 72.53 86.89 24.66
CA TYR A 31 71.07 86.70 24.64
C TYR A 31 70.46 86.89 23.24
N LEU A 32 71.02 87.78 22.40
CA LEU A 32 70.60 87.94 21.01
C LEU A 32 70.98 86.71 20.16
N LEU A 33 72.17 86.15 20.42
CA LEU A 33 72.63 84.91 19.76
C LEU A 33 71.77 83.70 20.14
N MET A 34 71.39 83.57 21.42
CA MET A 34 70.43 82.56 21.88
C MET A 34 69.05 82.73 21.21
N PHE A 35 68.56 83.96 21.07
CA PHE A 35 67.27 84.23 20.43
C PHE A 35 67.27 83.88 18.94
N ILE A 36 68.33 84.22 18.21
CA ILE A 36 68.50 83.84 16.80
C ILE A 36 68.63 82.31 16.67
N PHE A 37 69.35 81.65 17.59
CA PHE A 37 69.46 80.20 17.59
C PHE A 37 68.10 79.52 17.79
N ILE A 38 67.27 80.01 18.70
CA ILE A 38 65.90 79.51 18.92
C ILE A 38 65.04 79.70 17.66
N LEU A 39 65.13 80.85 16.99
CA LEU A 39 64.42 81.10 15.73
C LEU A 39 64.86 80.16 14.60
N VAL A 40 66.16 79.83 14.51
CA VAL A 40 66.67 78.88 13.51
C VAL A 40 66.20 77.45 13.81
N VAL A 41 66.17 77.04 15.08
CA VAL A 41 65.63 75.72 15.47
C VAL A 41 64.12 75.64 15.18
N ALA A 42 63.35 76.67 15.51
CA ALA A 42 61.92 76.73 15.19
C ALA A 42 61.66 76.71 13.66
N GLY A 43 62.45 77.47 12.89
CA GLY A 43 62.41 77.46 11.43
C GLY A 43 62.80 76.10 10.84
N GLY A 44 63.79 75.42 11.43
CA GLY A 44 64.20 74.07 11.05
C GLY A 44 63.10 73.03 11.29
N ILE A 45 62.40 73.10 12.41
CA ILE A 45 61.26 72.22 12.72
C ILE A 45 60.12 72.43 11.72
N LEU A 46 59.80 73.70 11.38
CA LEU A 46 58.79 74.01 10.36
C LEU A 46 59.20 73.53 8.97
N ALA A 47 60.48 73.62 8.61
CA ALA A 47 60.98 73.12 7.33
C ALA A 47 60.92 71.59 7.25
N VAL A 48 61.26 70.88 8.33
CA VAL A 48 61.14 69.41 8.41
C VAL A 48 59.68 68.97 8.38
N ALA A 49 58.77 69.68 9.04
CA ALA A 49 57.34 69.42 8.99
C ALA A 49 56.76 69.67 7.59
N TYR A 50 57.20 70.75 6.92
CA TYR A 50 56.83 71.05 5.54
C TYR A 50 57.35 70.00 4.54
N PHE A 51 58.61 69.56 4.70
CA PHE A 51 59.17 68.50 3.85
C PHE A 51 58.60 67.11 4.13
N GLN A 52 58.20 66.81 5.37
CA GLN A 52 57.44 65.58 5.67
C GLN A 52 56.02 65.65 5.10
N SER A 53 55.37 66.82 5.13
CA SER A 53 54.04 67.02 4.54
C SER A 53 54.03 66.94 3.00
N LYS A 54 55.16 67.24 2.34
CA LYS A 54 55.32 67.09 0.87
C LYS A 54 55.81 65.71 0.41
N LYS A 55 56.10 64.76 1.30
CA LYS A 55 56.26 63.35 0.90
C LYS A 55 54.87 62.75 0.69
N ALA A 56 54.42 62.84 -0.56
CA ALA A 56 53.20 62.27 -1.07
C ALA A 56 52.99 60.83 -0.60
N THR A 57 51.79 60.60 -0.07
CA THR A 57 51.13 59.31 0.12
C THR A 57 51.42 58.38 -1.06
N THR A 58 52.20 57.32 -0.85
CA THR A 58 52.16 56.16 -1.74
C THR A 58 50.80 55.51 -1.52
N ALA A 59 49.82 55.91 -2.34
CA ALA A 59 48.58 55.18 -2.44
C ALA A 59 48.93 53.79 -2.97
N THR A 60 48.76 52.77 -2.13
CA THR A 60 48.73 51.37 -2.56
C THR A 60 47.69 51.29 -3.67
N THR A 61 48.15 51.16 -4.92
CA THR A 61 47.28 50.90 -6.05
C THR A 61 46.78 49.46 -5.89
N LEU A 62 45.70 49.29 -5.14
CA LEU A 62 44.87 48.12 -5.29
C LEU A 62 44.44 48.12 -6.75
N LYS A 63 44.83 47.08 -7.51
CA LYS A 63 44.13 46.76 -8.76
C LYS A 63 42.71 46.38 -8.37
N THR A 64 41.85 47.36 -8.20
CA THR A 64 40.41 47.15 -8.30
C THR A 64 40.17 46.89 -9.79
N GLN A 65 39.78 45.67 -10.10
CA GLN A 65 39.26 45.36 -11.41
C GLN A 65 37.92 46.09 -11.50
N ASP A 66 37.88 47.22 -12.20
CA ASP A 66 36.63 47.85 -12.56
C ASP A 66 35.89 46.84 -13.44
N LEU A 67 34.82 46.26 -12.90
CA LEU A 67 33.87 45.48 -13.70
C LEU A 67 33.34 46.45 -14.74
N THR A 68 33.86 46.33 -15.97
CA THR A 68 33.43 47.17 -17.09
C THR A 68 31.92 47.03 -17.23
N GLN A 69 31.24 48.10 -17.64
CA GLN A 69 29.78 48.07 -17.83
C GLN A 69 29.35 46.92 -18.76
N ALA A 70 30.20 46.56 -19.71
CA ALA A 70 30.05 45.37 -20.56
C ALA A 70 30.13 44.03 -19.80
N ALA A 71 31.02 43.88 -18.81
CA ALA A 71 31.09 42.69 -17.97
C ALA A 71 29.89 42.59 -17.01
N LEU A 72 29.39 43.74 -16.53
CA LEU A 72 28.18 43.82 -15.73
C LEU A 72 26.92 43.49 -16.55
N GLU A 73 26.85 43.95 -17.80
CA GLU A 73 25.80 43.59 -18.78
C GLU A 73 25.84 42.11 -19.16
N GLN A 74 27.02 41.51 -19.25
CA GLN A 74 27.19 40.08 -19.56
C GLN A 74 26.77 39.16 -18.40
N ILE A 75 26.86 39.65 -17.16
CA ILE A 75 26.31 38.99 -15.96
C ILE A 75 24.82 39.32 -15.77
N ALA A 76 24.38 40.50 -16.19
CA ALA A 76 22.98 40.94 -16.16
C ALA A 76 22.14 40.34 -17.31
N GLY A 77 22.77 39.67 -18.28
CA GLY A 77 22.12 38.77 -19.22
C GLY A 77 21.50 37.61 -18.47
N SER A 78 20.23 37.74 -18.10
CA SER A 78 19.49 36.85 -17.22
C SER A 78 19.22 35.44 -17.77
N ASP A 79 19.72 35.12 -18.96
CA ASP A 79 19.53 33.83 -19.64
C ASP A 79 20.87 33.13 -19.89
N ALA A 80 21.38 32.43 -18.89
CA ALA A 80 22.46 31.46 -19.11
C ALA A 80 21.92 30.27 -19.91
N THR A 81 22.00 30.33 -21.24
CA THR A 81 21.61 29.21 -22.11
C THR A 81 22.76 28.19 -22.19
N ILE A 82 22.53 27.01 -21.63
CA ILE A 82 23.40 25.83 -21.80
C ILE A 82 22.67 24.92 -22.78
N GLY A 83 23.21 24.71 -23.99
CA GLY A 83 22.34 24.58 -25.17
C GLY A 83 22.76 23.66 -26.30
N ASN A 84 23.89 22.94 -26.24
CA ASN A 84 24.16 21.86 -27.20
C ASN A 84 24.14 20.49 -26.52
N SER A 85 23.91 19.41 -27.28
CA SER A 85 23.64 18.05 -26.76
C SER A 85 24.80 17.42 -25.96
N GLN A 86 25.92 18.13 -25.79
CA GLN A 86 27.13 17.64 -25.14
C GLN A 86 27.48 18.43 -23.87
N GLN A 87 26.69 19.42 -23.47
CA GLN A 87 26.96 20.22 -22.27
C GLN A 87 26.21 19.67 -21.05
N VAL A 88 26.94 19.57 -19.93
CA VAL A 88 26.39 19.15 -18.63
C VAL A 88 26.20 20.38 -17.75
N LEU A 89 24.95 20.64 -17.34
CA LEU A 89 24.67 21.59 -16.26
C LEU A 89 24.96 20.91 -14.92
N THR A 90 26.00 21.34 -14.22
CA THR A 90 26.26 20.90 -12.84
C THR A 90 25.63 21.91 -11.88
N VAL A 91 24.61 21.47 -11.14
CA VAL A 91 24.01 22.23 -10.04
C VAL A 91 24.66 21.80 -8.72
N GLN A 92 25.09 22.76 -7.92
CA GLN A 92 25.68 22.51 -6.59
C GLN A 92 24.60 22.04 -5.59
N SER A 93 25.02 21.66 -4.38
CA SER A 93 24.10 21.26 -3.31
C SER A 93 23.05 22.33 -3.03
N SER A 94 21.81 21.90 -2.82
CA SER A 94 20.69 22.77 -2.37
C SER A 94 20.18 23.78 -3.40
N ALA A 95 20.21 23.44 -4.69
CA ALA A 95 19.60 24.27 -5.74
C ALA A 95 18.09 24.46 -5.52
N VAL A 96 17.62 25.70 -5.63
CA VAL A 96 16.20 26.07 -5.54
C VAL A 96 15.76 26.64 -6.89
N PHE A 97 14.75 26.02 -7.49
CA PHE A 97 14.07 26.56 -8.67
C PHE A 97 12.85 27.35 -8.20
N ALA A 98 12.94 28.68 -8.22
CA ALA A 98 11.83 29.56 -7.83
C ALA A 98 10.67 29.55 -8.85
N GLY A 99 10.94 29.09 -10.07
CA GLY A 99 9.98 29.00 -11.18
C GLY A 99 9.67 27.55 -11.59
N LYS A 100 8.84 27.42 -12.62
CA LYS A 100 8.54 26.11 -13.24
C LYS A 100 9.79 25.54 -13.89
N VAL A 101 10.00 24.23 -13.73
CA VAL A 101 11.05 23.48 -14.43
C VAL A 101 10.40 22.68 -15.55
N LEU A 102 10.89 22.84 -16.78
CA LEU A 102 10.51 22.03 -17.93
C LEU A 102 11.70 21.18 -18.36
N ILE A 103 11.55 19.86 -18.31
CA ILE A 103 12.55 18.91 -18.81
C ILE A 103 12.04 18.38 -20.15
N LYS A 104 12.83 18.57 -21.21
CA LYS A 104 12.54 18.00 -22.54
C LYS A 104 13.36 16.72 -22.69
N GLY A 105 12.69 15.57 -22.78
CA GLY A 105 13.33 14.25 -22.81
C GLY A 105 13.03 13.42 -21.55
N GLY A 106 14.03 12.69 -21.06
CA GLY A 106 13.93 11.87 -19.84
C GLY A 106 14.46 12.59 -18.60
N LEU A 107 13.90 12.25 -17.44
CA LEU A 107 14.46 12.56 -16.13
C LEU A 107 15.01 11.25 -15.53
N GLU A 108 16.32 11.18 -15.36
CA GLU A 108 17.00 10.09 -14.64
C GLU A 108 17.48 10.62 -13.29
N VAL A 109 17.17 9.91 -12.22
CA VAL A 109 17.58 10.27 -10.85
C VAL A 109 18.38 9.10 -10.29
N ALA A 110 19.69 9.27 -10.14
CA ALA A 110 20.57 8.24 -9.59
C ALA A 110 20.33 7.96 -8.10
N GLY A 111 19.67 8.89 -7.40
CA GLY A 111 19.28 8.78 -5.99
C GLY A 111 17.77 8.61 -5.79
N ASN A 112 17.29 8.99 -4.61
CA ASN A 112 15.84 9.05 -4.37
C ASN A 112 15.24 10.34 -4.96
N LEU A 113 14.04 10.23 -5.51
CA LEU A 113 13.19 11.39 -5.78
C LEU A 113 12.21 11.53 -4.62
N GLN A 114 12.48 12.47 -3.72
CA GLN A 114 11.58 12.83 -2.63
C GLN A 114 10.88 14.14 -2.97
N ILE A 115 9.55 14.14 -2.92
CA ILE A 115 8.75 15.36 -3.13
C ILE A 115 8.17 15.73 -1.78
N GLY A 116 8.64 16.85 -1.22
CA GLY A 116 8.38 17.29 0.16
C GLY A 116 6.96 17.79 0.45
N GLY A 117 5.96 17.39 -0.34
CA GLY A 117 4.57 17.81 -0.19
C GLY A 117 3.61 16.97 -1.02
N THR A 118 2.32 17.32 -0.98
CA THR A 118 1.30 16.67 -1.81
C THR A 118 1.55 16.94 -3.28
N ILE A 119 1.72 15.88 -4.06
CA ILE A 119 1.72 15.94 -5.51
C ILE A 119 0.26 15.88 -5.98
N ALA A 120 -0.32 17.01 -6.35
CA ALA A 120 -1.63 17.06 -6.99
C ALA A 120 -1.45 17.00 -8.51
N LEU A 121 -1.60 15.81 -9.09
CA LEU A 121 -1.65 15.62 -10.54
C LEU A 121 -3.11 15.40 -10.91
N ASN A 122 -3.59 16.08 -11.96
CA ASN A 122 -4.93 15.82 -12.48
C ASN A 122 -5.01 14.39 -13.01
N ASP A 123 -4.00 13.96 -13.76
CA ASP A 123 -3.86 12.60 -14.27
C ASP A 123 -2.38 12.19 -14.30
N ILE A 124 -2.12 10.89 -14.16
CA ILE A 124 -0.82 10.27 -14.45
C ILE A 124 -1.06 9.19 -15.51
N THR A 125 -0.59 9.42 -16.72
CA THR A 125 -0.65 8.42 -17.79
C THR A 125 0.76 7.85 -18.01
N VAL A 126 0.92 6.55 -17.81
CA VAL A 126 2.13 5.83 -18.20
C VAL A 126 1.79 5.00 -19.43
N SER A 127 2.40 5.31 -20.57
CA SER A 127 2.12 4.64 -21.85
C SER A 127 2.78 3.25 -21.98
N GLY A 128 3.65 2.88 -21.04
CA GLY A 128 4.36 1.60 -21.00
C GLY A 128 4.22 0.90 -19.65
N THR A 129 5.22 0.08 -19.31
CA THR A 129 5.26 -0.66 -18.04
C THR A 129 5.83 0.20 -16.92
N SER A 130 5.15 0.23 -15.78
CA SER A 130 5.70 0.71 -14.51
C SER A 130 6.11 -0.47 -13.65
N GLN A 131 7.31 -0.42 -13.06
CA GLN A 131 7.74 -1.37 -12.04
C GLN A 131 7.86 -0.63 -10.72
N PHE A 132 7.13 -1.09 -9.70
CA PHE A 132 7.15 -0.53 -8.36
C PHE A 132 7.60 -1.61 -7.38
N GLY A 133 8.49 -1.27 -6.44
CA GLY A 133 8.88 -2.18 -5.36
C GLY A 133 7.74 -2.41 -4.36
N GLN A 134 7.07 -1.32 -3.94
CA GLN A 134 5.88 -1.33 -3.09
C GLN A 134 4.94 -0.22 -3.53
N VAL A 135 3.64 -0.50 -3.53
CA VAL A 135 2.59 0.49 -3.79
C VAL A 135 1.60 0.44 -2.63
N GLN A 136 1.36 1.60 -2.00
CA GLN A 136 0.31 1.75 -1.00
C GLN A 136 -0.80 2.64 -1.57
N ILE A 137 -2.02 2.13 -1.57
CA ILE A 137 -3.20 2.84 -2.09
C ILE A 137 -4.14 3.08 -0.92
N SER A 138 -4.23 4.33 -0.47
CA SER A 138 -4.95 4.68 0.77
C SER A 138 -6.48 4.77 0.62
N LYS A 139 -6.98 4.78 -0.63
CA LYS A 139 -8.41 4.84 -0.92
C LYS A 139 -8.84 3.63 -1.74
N ASN A 140 -8.83 3.77 -3.06
CA ASN A 140 -9.41 2.79 -3.97
C ASN A 140 -8.41 2.51 -5.11
N LEU A 141 -8.32 1.24 -5.50
CA LEU A 141 -7.70 0.80 -6.73
C LEU A 141 -8.81 0.27 -7.65
N ALA A 142 -8.89 0.80 -8.87
CA ALA A 142 -9.72 0.25 -9.92
C ALA A 142 -8.80 -0.21 -11.06
N VAL A 143 -8.92 -1.47 -11.46
CA VAL A 143 -8.21 -2.02 -12.61
C VAL A 143 -9.24 -2.42 -13.65
N THR A 144 -9.16 -1.83 -14.84
CA THR A 144 -10.13 -2.05 -15.93
C THR A 144 -9.79 -3.27 -16.77
N GLY A 145 -8.51 -3.67 -16.79
CA GLY A 145 -8.03 -4.88 -17.44
C GLY A 145 -7.77 -6.02 -16.46
N ASP A 146 -7.10 -7.05 -16.95
CA ASP A 146 -6.74 -8.23 -16.15
C ASP A 146 -5.72 -7.88 -15.08
N THR A 147 -5.90 -8.47 -13.90
CA THR A 147 -4.96 -8.35 -12.78
C THR A 147 -4.40 -9.72 -12.43
N GLY A 148 -3.08 -9.88 -12.53
CA GLY A 148 -2.36 -11.06 -12.05
C GLY A 148 -1.74 -10.78 -10.67
N ILE A 149 -1.93 -11.69 -9.73
CA ILE A 149 -1.29 -11.65 -8.40
C ILE A 149 -0.48 -12.94 -8.27
N GLN A 150 0.85 -12.85 -8.37
CA GLN A 150 1.73 -14.02 -8.29
C GLN A 150 2.02 -14.48 -6.85
N GLY A 151 1.56 -13.72 -5.86
CA GLY A 151 1.72 -14.02 -4.43
C GLY A 151 0.37 -14.22 -3.72
N ALA A 152 0.39 -14.09 -2.40
CA ALA A 152 -0.83 -14.15 -1.60
C ALA A 152 -1.69 -12.90 -1.79
N LEU A 153 -3.00 -13.09 -1.91
CA LEU A 153 -4.00 -12.03 -1.81
C LEU A 153 -4.67 -12.11 -0.43
N THR A 154 -4.49 -11.07 0.39
CA THR A 154 -5.18 -10.94 1.67
C THR A 154 -6.25 -9.86 1.58
N LEU A 155 -7.49 -10.22 1.89
CA LEU A 155 -8.63 -9.31 1.90
C LEU A 155 -9.19 -9.22 3.33
N ALA A 156 -9.30 -8.00 3.86
CA ALA A 156 -9.76 -7.80 5.24
C ALA A 156 -11.29 -7.84 5.40
N LYS A 157 -12.05 -7.70 4.31
CA LYS A 157 -13.51 -7.59 4.35
C LYS A 157 -14.18 -8.68 3.52
N SER A 158 -14.15 -8.55 2.20
CA SER A 158 -14.86 -9.45 1.29
C SER A 158 -14.19 -9.53 -0.08
N LEU A 159 -14.51 -10.61 -0.78
CA LEU A 159 -14.27 -10.81 -2.21
C LEU A 159 -15.64 -10.97 -2.88
N GLN A 160 -15.92 -10.17 -3.90
CA GLN A 160 -17.08 -10.36 -4.77
C GLN A 160 -16.58 -10.71 -6.16
N VAL A 161 -17.06 -11.84 -6.69
CA VAL A 161 -16.76 -12.29 -8.06
C VAL A 161 -18.09 -12.39 -8.80
N ASN A 162 -18.26 -11.58 -9.84
CA ASN A 162 -19.49 -11.58 -10.64
C ASN A 162 -19.52 -12.71 -11.68
N GLY A 163 -18.35 -13.24 -12.04
CA GLY A 163 -18.18 -14.39 -12.93
C GLY A 163 -17.85 -15.68 -12.18
N GLY A 164 -17.23 -16.62 -12.87
CA GLY A 164 -16.70 -17.84 -12.25
C GLY A 164 -15.40 -17.60 -11.49
N ALA A 165 -15.16 -18.40 -10.46
CA ALA A 165 -13.89 -18.48 -9.76
C ALA A 165 -13.39 -19.93 -9.76
N THR A 166 -12.09 -20.12 -9.95
CA THR A 166 -11.43 -21.43 -9.81
C THR A 166 -10.42 -21.33 -8.69
N PHE A 167 -10.49 -22.27 -7.74
CA PHE A 167 -9.55 -22.36 -6.63
C PHE A 167 -8.74 -23.63 -6.81
N GLY A 168 -7.42 -23.49 -7.01
CA GLY A 168 -6.51 -24.64 -7.14
C GLY A 168 -6.19 -25.35 -5.83
N GLY A 169 -6.60 -24.76 -4.69
CA GLY A 169 -6.39 -25.30 -3.35
C GLY A 169 -7.70 -25.45 -2.57
N PRO A 170 -7.63 -25.89 -1.30
CA PRO A 170 -8.80 -26.08 -0.47
C PRO A 170 -9.53 -24.75 -0.20
N ILE A 171 -10.86 -24.84 -0.09
CA ILE A 171 -11.71 -23.72 0.33
C ILE A 171 -12.14 -23.98 1.77
N SER A 172 -11.74 -23.10 2.68
CA SER A 172 -12.22 -23.10 4.07
C SER A 172 -13.23 -21.97 4.24
N ALA A 173 -14.51 -22.31 4.36
CA ALA A 173 -15.59 -21.34 4.54
C ALA A 173 -16.54 -21.81 5.66
N PRO A 174 -17.07 -20.90 6.50
CA PRO A 174 -18.03 -21.25 7.54
C PRO A 174 -19.39 -21.67 6.95
N GLN A 175 -19.72 -21.21 5.74
CA GLN A 175 -20.94 -21.55 5.01
C GLN A 175 -20.67 -21.53 3.51
N ILE A 176 -21.25 -22.49 2.80
CA ILE A 176 -21.28 -22.55 1.33
C ILE A 176 -22.76 -22.59 0.93
N THR A 177 -23.22 -21.55 0.22
CA THR A 177 -24.56 -21.50 -0.36
C THR A 177 -24.42 -21.56 -1.87
N THR A 178 -24.98 -22.61 -2.47
CA THR A 178 -24.92 -22.85 -3.91
C THR A 178 -26.25 -23.41 -4.42
N SER A 179 -26.57 -23.17 -5.69
CA SER A 179 -27.72 -23.80 -6.34
C SER A 179 -27.48 -25.29 -6.63
N ASN A 180 -26.23 -25.66 -6.92
CA ASN A 180 -25.81 -27.05 -7.09
C ASN A 180 -24.45 -27.30 -6.44
N LEU A 181 -24.29 -28.47 -5.82
CA LEU A 181 -23.01 -28.92 -5.29
C LEU A 181 -22.67 -30.23 -5.98
N GLN A 182 -21.69 -30.20 -6.89
CA GLN A 182 -21.13 -31.38 -7.51
C GLN A 182 -19.73 -31.63 -6.96
N LEU A 183 -19.49 -32.85 -6.49
CA LEU A 183 -18.20 -33.30 -5.98
C LEU A 183 -17.71 -34.43 -6.88
N ASN A 184 -16.45 -34.37 -7.28
CA ASN A 184 -15.80 -35.44 -8.06
C ASN A 184 -15.18 -36.53 -7.17
N SER A 185 -15.35 -36.41 -5.86
CA SER A 185 -14.77 -37.30 -4.84
C SER A 185 -15.72 -37.36 -3.64
N ASP A 186 -15.27 -37.95 -2.55
CA ASP A 186 -16.12 -38.22 -1.40
C ASP A 186 -16.63 -36.95 -0.69
N LEU A 187 -17.87 -37.04 -0.21
CA LEU A 187 -18.44 -36.09 0.75
C LEU A 187 -18.26 -36.65 2.16
N VAL A 188 -17.38 -36.03 2.95
CA VAL A 188 -17.18 -36.38 4.37
C VAL A 188 -17.93 -35.40 5.25
N LEU A 189 -18.82 -35.92 6.09
CA LEU A 189 -19.65 -35.12 7.01
C LEU A 189 -19.39 -35.57 8.45
N THR A 190 -19.10 -34.61 9.33
CA THR A 190 -18.82 -34.86 10.76
C THR A 190 -19.97 -34.46 11.67
N LYS A 191 -21.06 -33.96 11.10
CA LYS A 191 -22.26 -33.45 11.76
C LYS A 191 -23.52 -33.93 11.03
N HIS A 192 -24.67 -33.44 11.46
CA HIS A 192 -25.96 -33.82 10.93
C HIS A 192 -26.18 -33.36 9.48
N ILE A 193 -26.97 -34.14 8.74
CA ILE A 193 -27.59 -33.74 7.48
C ILE A 193 -29.01 -33.31 7.81
N VAL A 194 -29.39 -32.11 7.38
CA VAL A 194 -30.76 -31.61 7.52
C VAL A 194 -31.35 -31.44 6.13
N SER A 195 -32.37 -32.23 5.80
CA SER A 195 -33.13 -32.08 4.56
C SER A 195 -34.14 -30.94 4.70
N GLY A 196 -33.95 -29.88 3.92
CA GLY A 196 -34.90 -28.78 3.81
C GLY A 196 -35.91 -28.97 2.67
N GLY A 197 -36.81 -28.00 2.51
CA GLY A 197 -37.78 -27.95 1.42
C GLY A 197 -39.24 -28.07 1.88
N PRO A 198 -40.20 -27.84 0.97
CA PRO A 198 -41.62 -27.96 1.28
C PRO A 198 -42.00 -29.44 1.52
N THR A 199 -43.00 -29.66 2.37
CA THR A 199 -43.51 -31.01 2.64
C THR A 199 -44.25 -31.57 1.43
N PRO A 200 -43.99 -32.84 1.03
CA PRO A 200 -44.68 -33.49 -0.07
C PRO A 200 -46.18 -33.62 0.20
N SER A 201 -46.96 -33.75 -0.88
CA SER A 201 -48.39 -34.02 -0.73
C SER A 201 -48.66 -35.51 -0.58
N ARG A 202 -49.85 -35.83 -0.08
CA ARG A 202 -50.27 -37.21 0.21
C ARG A 202 -51.62 -37.50 -0.43
N SER A 203 -51.80 -38.70 -0.93
CA SER A 203 -53.07 -39.24 -1.41
C SER A 203 -53.36 -40.56 -0.68
N PRO A 204 -54.39 -40.60 0.20
CA PRO A 204 -54.86 -41.82 0.85
C PRO A 204 -55.17 -42.92 -0.17
N GLY A 205 -54.76 -44.15 0.13
CA GLY A 205 -55.05 -45.31 -0.70
C GLY A 205 -56.03 -46.29 -0.02
N PRO A 206 -56.47 -47.32 -0.77
CA PRO A 206 -57.52 -48.24 -0.32
C PRO A 206 -57.13 -49.06 0.90
N ALA A 207 -55.84 -49.29 1.14
CA ALA A 207 -55.38 -50.11 2.28
C ALA A 207 -55.57 -49.40 3.64
N LEU A 208 -55.94 -48.12 3.66
CA LEU A 208 -56.31 -47.44 4.90
C LEU A 208 -57.65 -47.89 5.46
N GLY A 209 -58.54 -48.44 4.61
CA GLY A 209 -59.90 -48.78 5.00
C GLY A 209 -60.78 -47.58 5.36
N GLY A 210 -62.07 -47.83 5.54
CA GLY A 210 -63.04 -46.79 5.92
C GLY A 210 -62.68 -46.17 7.27
N GLY A 211 -62.56 -44.84 7.33
CA GLY A 211 -62.16 -44.09 8.53
C GLY A 211 -60.64 -44.00 8.75
N GLY A 212 -59.82 -44.61 7.89
CA GLY A 212 -58.37 -44.50 7.96
C GLY A 212 -57.86 -43.13 7.51
N SER A 213 -56.63 -42.82 7.93
CA SER A 213 -55.94 -41.57 7.59
C SER A 213 -54.45 -41.81 7.43
N ALA A 214 -53.78 -40.91 6.71
CA ALA A 214 -52.32 -40.88 6.64
C ALA A 214 -51.84 -39.44 6.80
N SER A 215 -50.64 -39.25 7.32
CA SER A 215 -49.95 -37.96 7.34
C SER A 215 -48.50 -38.08 6.92
N VAL A 216 -47.93 -36.95 6.48
CA VAL A 216 -46.54 -36.86 6.06
C VAL A 216 -45.94 -35.57 6.61
N SER A 217 -44.71 -35.66 7.09
CA SER A 217 -43.88 -34.55 7.55
C SER A 217 -42.51 -34.62 6.87
N GLY A 218 -41.73 -33.54 6.94
CA GLY A 218 -40.41 -33.46 6.31
C GLY A 218 -40.44 -32.78 4.94
N SER A 219 -39.56 -33.22 4.04
CA SER A 219 -39.42 -32.70 2.68
C SER A 219 -39.34 -33.83 1.65
N ASP A 220 -39.17 -33.51 0.37
CA ASP A 220 -39.03 -34.53 -0.68
C ASP A 220 -37.85 -35.50 -0.43
N THR A 221 -36.83 -35.08 0.32
CA THR A 221 -35.61 -35.89 0.57
C THR A 221 -35.71 -36.79 1.80
N ALA A 222 -36.28 -36.31 2.91
CA ALA A 222 -36.44 -37.13 4.10
C ALA A 222 -37.62 -36.67 4.95
N GLY A 223 -38.21 -37.60 5.68
CA GLY A 223 -39.38 -37.31 6.51
C GLY A 223 -40.00 -38.56 7.11
N THR A 224 -41.19 -38.39 7.68
CA THR A 224 -41.96 -39.47 8.31
C THR A 224 -43.36 -39.50 7.75
N VAL A 225 -43.86 -40.70 7.46
CA VAL A 225 -45.24 -40.96 7.08
C VAL A 225 -45.92 -41.71 8.22
N SER A 226 -46.99 -41.13 8.78
CA SER A 226 -47.82 -41.80 9.78
C SER A 226 -49.11 -42.31 9.14
N ILE A 227 -49.52 -43.50 9.51
CA ILE A 227 -50.66 -44.21 8.95
C ILE A 227 -51.55 -44.68 10.09
N ASN A 228 -52.85 -44.43 9.97
CA ASN A 228 -53.89 -44.98 10.83
C ASN A 228 -54.87 -45.73 9.95
N THR A 229 -54.97 -47.03 10.11
CA THR A 229 -55.98 -47.85 9.41
C THR A 229 -57.32 -47.74 10.14
N GLY A 230 -58.39 -47.71 9.36
CA GLY A 230 -59.76 -47.75 9.86
C GLY A 230 -60.25 -49.19 9.86
N GLY A 231 -61.20 -49.52 8.97
CA GLY A 231 -61.56 -50.92 8.73
C GLY A 231 -60.36 -51.74 8.24
N GLY A 232 -60.15 -52.96 8.76
CA GLY A 232 -59.01 -53.81 8.41
C GLY A 232 -59.28 -54.82 7.30
N GLY A 233 -58.25 -55.56 6.93
CA GLY A 233 -58.33 -56.65 5.95
C GLY A 233 -58.15 -56.22 4.49
N ASN A 234 -57.78 -54.97 4.26
CA ASN A 234 -57.54 -54.40 2.94
C ASN A 234 -56.12 -54.66 2.47
N THR A 235 -55.93 -54.67 1.15
CA THR A 235 -54.62 -54.77 0.50
C THR A 235 -54.43 -53.59 -0.46
N GLY A 236 -53.19 -53.37 -0.90
CA GLY A 236 -52.83 -52.28 -1.80
C GLY A 236 -52.09 -51.17 -1.07
N CYS A 237 -52.20 -49.94 -1.57
CA CYS A 237 -51.43 -48.83 -1.00
C CYS A 237 -52.16 -48.16 0.16
N PHE A 238 -51.45 -47.92 1.25
CA PHE A 238 -51.92 -47.09 2.36
C PHE A 238 -51.92 -45.63 1.92
N VAL A 239 -50.84 -45.19 1.28
CA VAL A 239 -50.70 -43.80 0.87
C VAL A 239 -49.72 -43.69 -0.29
N THR A 240 -50.00 -42.75 -1.18
CA THR A 240 -49.06 -42.27 -2.19
C THR A 240 -48.58 -40.88 -1.81
N ILE A 241 -47.28 -40.72 -1.68
CA ILE A 241 -46.60 -39.45 -1.41
C ILE A 241 -46.12 -38.89 -2.76
N SER A 242 -46.55 -37.68 -3.09
CA SER A 242 -46.13 -36.99 -4.32
C SER A 242 -45.13 -35.90 -3.97
N PHE A 243 -43.97 -35.95 -4.61
CA PHE A 243 -42.92 -34.97 -4.42
C PHE A 243 -43.38 -33.59 -4.85
N ARG A 244 -42.95 -32.54 -4.14
CA ARG A 244 -43.18 -31.15 -4.56
C ARG A 244 -42.35 -30.81 -5.78
N SER A 245 -41.13 -31.32 -5.85
CA SER A 245 -40.25 -31.22 -7.00
C SER A 245 -39.97 -32.62 -7.54
N ARG A 246 -40.32 -32.88 -8.80
CA ARG A 246 -40.02 -34.17 -9.43
C ARG A 246 -38.50 -34.39 -9.52
N TYR A 247 -38.07 -35.63 -9.33
CA TYR A 247 -36.71 -36.06 -9.62
C TYR A 247 -36.51 -36.25 -11.12
N ASN A 248 -35.26 -36.16 -11.60
CA ASN A 248 -34.94 -36.35 -13.02
C ASN A 248 -34.98 -37.82 -13.46
N SER A 249 -34.96 -38.75 -12.49
CA SER A 249 -35.11 -40.19 -12.71
C SER A 249 -35.92 -40.80 -11.56
N THR A 250 -36.23 -42.09 -11.63
CA THR A 250 -36.95 -42.76 -10.52
C THR A 250 -35.99 -42.93 -9.33
N PRO A 251 -36.21 -42.25 -8.20
CA PRO A 251 -35.26 -42.25 -7.11
C PRO A 251 -35.25 -43.59 -6.37
N ARG A 252 -34.21 -43.81 -5.57
CA ARG A 252 -34.22 -44.81 -4.49
C ARG A 252 -34.99 -44.22 -3.31
N VAL A 253 -35.93 -44.99 -2.78
CA VAL A 253 -36.67 -44.64 -1.57
C VAL A 253 -36.37 -45.72 -0.55
N LEU A 254 -35.70 -45.34 0.53
CA LEU A 254 -35.42 -46.18 1.68
C LEU A 254 -36.51 -45.91 2.69
N LEU A 255 -37.23 -46.95 3.09
CA LEU A 255 -38.28 -46.87 4.11
C LEU A 255 -37.87 -47.70 5.31
N THR A 256 -37.96 -47.10 6.49
CA THR A 256 -37.67 -47.75 7.77
C THR A 256 -38.94 -47.71 8.62
N PRO A 257 -39.50 -48.86 9.01
CA PRO A 257 -40.65 -48.88 9.91
C PRO A 257 -40.27 -48.30 11.29
N VAL A 258 -41.20 -47.56 11.89
CA VAL A 258 -41.02 -46.95 13.21
C VAL A 258 -41.80 -47.76 14.25
N GLY A 259 -41.08 -48.28 15.25
CA GLY A 259 -41.65 -49.08 16.32
C GLY A 259 -42.15 -50.46 15.88
N SER A 260 -42.60 -51.26 16.85
CA SER A 260 -43.06 -52.64 16.61
C SER A 260 -44.31 -52.72 15.73
N ALA A 261 -45.22 -51.74 15.84
CA ALA A 261 -46.41 -51.66 15.00
C ALA A 261 -46.09 -51.43 13.52
N GLY A 262 -45.06 -50.63 13.20
CA GLY A 262 -44.57 -50.53 11.83
C GLY A 262 -43.80 -51.78 11.40
N GLY A 263 -42.98 -52.33 12.29
CA GLY A 263 -42.17 -53.52 12.01
C GLY A 263 -42.96 -54.80 11.75
N SER A 264 -44.23 -54.87 12.17
CA SER A 264 -45.13 -55.99 11.87
C SER A 264 -45.86 -55.88 10.53
N ILE A 265 -45.78 -54.73 9.85
CA ILE A 265 -46.43 -54.52 8.55
C ILE A 265 -45.57 -55.15 7.45
N ALA A 266 -46.15 -56.07 6.68
CA ALA A 266 -45.57 -56.52 5.43
C ALA A 266 -45.73 -55.41 4.37
N TYR A 267 -44.66 -54.65 4.10
CA TYR A 267 -44.72 -53.49 3.21
C TYR A 267 -43.87 -53.65 1.96
N TYR A 268 -44.27 -52.93 0.92
CA TYR A 268 -43.47 -52.68 -0.28
C TYR A 268 -43.69 -51.23 -0.75
N THR A 269 -42.85 -50.79 -1.69
CA THR A 269 -42.96 -49.45 -2.27
C THR A 269 -42.97 -49.49 -3.79
N ASN A 270 -43.91 -48.76 -4.40
CA ASN A 270 -43.84 -48.39 -5.81
C ASN A 270 -43.25 -46.99 -5.92
N ARG A 271 -42.44 -46.74 -6.94
CA ARG A 271 -41.69 -45.50 -7.11
C ARG A 271 -41.81 -44.98 -8.53
N SER A 272 -41.88 -43.67 -8.67
CA SER A 272 -41.77 -42.94 -9.92
C SER A 272 -40.90 -41.71 -9.72
N SER A 273 -40.60 -40.97 -10.79
CA SER A 273 -39.89 -39.69 -10.67
C SER A 273 -40.67 -38.61 -9.90
N SER A 274 -41.98 -38.76 -9.73
CA SER A 274 -42.84 -37.77 -9.08
C SER A 274 -43.46 -38.25 -7.77
N SER A 275 -43.32 -39.52 -7.41
CA SER A 275 -43.98 -40.08 -6.24
C SER A 275 -43.38 -41.39 -5.74
N PHE A 276 -43.72 -41.75 -4.51
CA PHE A 276 -43.62 -43.11 -4.01
C PHE A 276 -44.87 -43.48 -3.23
N SER A 277 -45.17 -44.77 -3.14
CA SER A 277 -46.28 -45.27 -2.31
C SER A 277 -45.79 -46.27 -1.28
N ILE A 278 -46.50 -46.35 -0.15
CA ILE A 278 -46.32 -47.37 0.87
C ILE A 278 -47.52 -48.30 0.78
N CYS A 279 -47.27 -49.58 0.51
CA CYS A 279 -48.31 -50.54 0.19
C CYS A 279 -48.09 -51.86 0.93
N THR A 280 -49.15 -52.64 1.08
CA THR A 280 -49.13 -53.99 1.63
C THR A 280 -49.76 -54.97 0.63
N ALA A 281 -49.13 -56.14 0.48
CA ALA A 281 -49.72 -57.26 -0.25
C ALA A 281 -50.51 -58.19 0.67
N SER A 282 -50.35 -58.02 1.99
CA SER A 282 -51.06 -58.76 3.03
C SER A 282 -52.21 -57.92 3.60
N PRO A 283 -53.29 -58.55 4.09
CA PRO A 283 -54.39 -57.81 4.72
C PRO A 283 -53.89 -56.93 5.87
N ASP A 284 -54.27 -55.65 5.87
CA ASP A 284 -53.85 -54.69 6.90
C ASP A 284 -54.53 -54.96 8.26
N PRO A 285 -53.84 -54.68 9.39
CA PRO A 285 -54.47 -54.70 10.70
C PRO A 285 -55.40 -53.50 10.83
N GLY A 286 -56.70 -53.73 11.03
CA GLY A 286 -57.68 -52.65 11.22
C GLY A 286 -57.50 -51.91 12.54
N GLY A 287 -57.82 -50.62 12.57
CA GLY A 287 -57.74 -49.76 13.76
C GLY A 287 -56.31 -49.56 14.29
N ALA A 288 -55.29 -49.74 13.46
CA ALA A 288 -53.90 -49.72 13.85
C ALA A 288 -53.22 -48.40 13.46
N SER A 289 -52.26 -47.96 14.30
CA SER A 289 -51.41 -46.81 14.02
C SER A 289 -49.96 -47.25 13.88
N PHE A 290 -49.33 -46.87 12.77
CA PHE A 290 -47.91 -47.15 12.51
C PHE A 290 -47.29 -46.03 11.68
N SER A 291 -45.96 -46.04 11.56
CA SER A 291 -45.25 -45.00 10.80
C SER A 291 -44.02 -45.57 10.09
N PHE A 292 -43.58 -44.87 9.06
CA PHE A 292 -42.35 -45.14 8.33
C PHE A 292 -41.55 -43.86 8.18
N ASP A 293 -40.26 -43.91 8.51
CA ASP A 293 -39.31 -42.89 8.10
C ASP A 293 -38.88 -43.18 6.67
N TYR A 294 -38.67 -42.13 5.87
CA TYR A 294 -38.18 -42.26 4.51
C TYR A 294 -36.94 -41.40 4.27
N PHE A 295 -36.07 -41.91 3.40
CA PHE A 295 -34.98 -41.17 2.79
C PHE A 295 -34.95 -41.43 1.28
N VAL A 296 -34.97 -40.36 0.50
CA VAL A 296 -35.03 -40.38 -0.97
C VAL A 296 -33.74 -39.82 -1.54
N ILE A 297 -33.13 -40.59 -2.45
CA ILE A 297 -31.90 -40.19 -3.13
C ILE A 297 -31.98 -40.57 -4.62
N ASN A 298 -31.45 -39.71 -5.47
CA ASN A 298 -31.43 -39.87 -6.93
C ASN A 298 -30.05 -39.57 -7.51
#